data_AF-A0A830GT79-F1
#
_entry.id   AF-A0A830GT79-F1
#
_cell.length_a   1.000
_cell.length_b   1.000
_cell.length_c   1.000
_cell.angle_alpha   90.00
_cell.angle_beta   90.00
_cell.angle_gamma   90.00
#
_symmetry.space_group_name_H-M   'P 1'
#
loop_
_entity.id
_entity.type
_entity.pdbx_description
1 polymer ?
#
loop_
_entity_poly.entity_id
_entity_poly.type
_entity_poly.pdbx_seq_one_letter_code
_entity_poly.pdbx_strand_id
1 'polypeptide(L)'
;MNNMAIRWNIIKDECVKIGGELSPLSIFMSPSWDRKIILPYFVPHDYRHFRNVEGIASGLAPLFNVGRNSFERALIGCSTWLHDIGMAAWALSIDDLSIHVDELLKDLKGSRIGDFKRELLESSMFFKGCLNEDNCRGSACNVADLGTVYISKACMNRSIDYRLRLLRFVRAYHPWISESYVEHKLPKDVTLIRELGGGAARFSSLVGEICKLHDNKVELRNRVSTFEGYEVDTAKYGALLRIADALDFNRSRVENIFDVIRNDMVNDGFFYVLKHWVFKYAVKGVDANSGGVTVEISDEAEESMVLGFLLFEVGDNLAEDYETVNLYRRLPNIVIINGGKDLTLNKYISELRFAYRKLGELKDADRLGRYGKELNRIGVEEEQVNAIISSFNDAKLKGLMNPPLDALALALTLGKNASGLADLIAQDLPSDVRSHVGELFIPR
;
A
#
# COMPACT_ATOMS: atom_id res chain seq x y z
N MET A 1 34.84 13.45 11.06
CA MET A 1 33.69 12.55 11.28
C MET A 1 32.42 13.29 11.70
N ASN A 2 32.44 14.23 12.67
CA ASN A 2 31.23 15.00 13.06
C ASN A 2 30.56 15.82 11.94
N ASN A 3 31.33 16.35 10.98
CA ASN A 3 30.77 17.17 9.89
C ASN A 3 29.93 16.33 8.89
N MET A 4 30.25 15.05 8.70
CA MET A 4 29.48 14.17 7.82
C MET A 4 28.17 13.70 8.46
N ALA A 5 28.18 13.40 9.76
CA ALA A 5 26.95 13.01 10.46
C ALA A 5 25.90 14.13 10.47
N ILE A 6 26.34 15.37 10.69
CA ILE A 6 25.47 16.57 10.62
C ILE A 6 24.87 16.70 9.22
N ARG A 7 25.69 16.57 8.17
CA ARG A 7 25.25 16.65 6.77
C ARG A 7 24.13 15.65 6.45
N TRP A 8 24.30 14.39 6.84
CA TRP A 8 23.33 13.33 6.55
C TRP A 8 21.99 13.54 7.27
N ASN A 9 22.01 14.07 8.50
CA ASN A 9 20.79 14.43 9.22
C ASN A 9 20.05 15.57 8.52
N ILE A 10 20.75 16.60 8.04
CA ILE A 10 20.12 17.72 7.32
C ILE A 10 19.48 17.23 6.01
N ILE A 11 20.16 16.35 5.25
CA ILE A 11 19.60 15.76 4.02
C ILE A 11 18.30 15.00 4.31
N LYS A 12 18.29 14.21 5.40
CA LYS A 12 17.07 13.54 5.85
C LYS A 12 15.97 14.56 6.16
N ASP A 13 16.27 15.61 6.92
CA ASP A 13 15.28 16.63 7.30
C ASP A 13 14.68 17.34 6.07
N GLU A 14 15.46 17.57 5.01
CA GLU A 14 14.95 18.11 3.74
C GLU A 14 14.03 17.10 3.04
N CYS A 15 14.36 15.80 3.05
CA CYS A 15 13.47 14.77 2.48
C CYS A 15 12.17 14.63 3.29
N VAL A 16 12.22 14.82 4.62
CA VAL A 16 11.03 14.88 5.48
C VAL A 16 10.14 16.05 5.09
N LYS A 17 10.71 17.24 4.85
CA LYS A 17 9.95 18.41 4.38
C LYS A 17 9.28 18.13 3.04
N ILE A 18 10.03 17.59 2.07
CA ILE A 18 9.50 17.25 0.75
C ILE A 18 8.37 16.21 0.86
N GLY A 19 8.59 15.10 1.55
CA GLY A 19 7.58 14.06 1.74
C GLY A 19 6.35 14.56 2.50
N GLY A 20 6.52 15.47 3.46
CA GLY A 20 5.42 16.11 4.18
C GLY A 20 4.64 17.12 3.33
N GLU A 21 5.33 18.03 2.65
CA GLU A 21 4.74 19.08 1.81
C GLU A 21 4.08 18.51 0.55
N LEU A 22 4.69 17.50 -0.07
CA LEU A 22 4.18 16.79 -1.24
C LEU A 22 3.42 15.52 -0.88
N SER A 23 3.07 15.34 0.39
CA SER A 23 2.22 14.20 0.78
C SER A 23 0.97 14.20 -0.09
N PRO A 24 0.58 13.07 -0.69
CA PRO A 24 -0.58 13.01 -1.58
C PRO A 24 -1.81 13.75 -1.00
N LEU A 25 -2.04 13.69 0.32
CA LEU A 25 -3.12 14.42 1.00
C LEU A 25 -3.08 15.95 0.81
N SER A 26 -1.92 16.60 0.87
CA SER A 26 -1.80 18.07 0.71
C SER A 26 -2.14 18.51 -0.72
N ILE A 27 -1.74 17.71 -1.71
CA ILE A 27 -2.00 17.92 -3.14
C ILE A 27 -3.47 17.60 -3.47
N PHE A 28 -4.02 16.54 -2.87
CA PHE A 28 -5.42 16.12 -3.04
C PHE A 28 -6.44 17.08 -2.43
N MET A 29 -6.01 18.01 -1.58
CA MET A 29 -6.87 19.07 -1.03
C MET A 29 -7.04 20.29 -1.95
N SER A 30 -6.41 20.29 -3.14
CA SER A 30 -6.56 21.35 -4.16
C SER A 30 -8.02 21.49 -4.63
N PRO A 31 -8.57 22.72 -4.76
CA PRO A 31 -9.96 22.98 -5.16
C PRO A 31 -10.36 22.47 -6.55
N SER A 32 -9.39 22.02 -7.35
CA SER A 32 -9.57 21.65 -8.76
C SER A 32 -10.02 20.20 -8.98
N TRP A 33 -9.97 19.36 -7.94
CA TRP A 33 -10.42 17.97 -8.01
C TRP A 33 -11.53 17.70 -7.00
N ASP A 34 -12.55 16.98 -7.44
CA ASP A 34 -13.62 16.53 -6.55
C ASP A 34 -13.04 15.50 -5.58
N ARG A 35 -12.97 15.86 -4.30
CA ARG A 35 -12.42 15.04 -3.20
C ARG A 35 -13.05 13.64 -3.18
N LYS A 36 -14.30 13.53 -3.64
CA LYS A 36 -15.08 12.29 -3.76
C LYS A 36 -14.50 11.28 -4.76
N ILE A 37 -13.78 11.75 -5.78
CA ILE A 37 -13.19 10.90 -6.83
C ILE A 37 -11.87 10.28 -6.36
N ILE A 38 -11.14 10.97 -5.49
CA ILE A 38 -9.74 10.65 -5.16
C ILE A 38 -9.62 9.84 -3.87
N LEU A 39 -10.27 10.29 -2.79
CA LEU A 39 -10.10 9.71 -1.45
C LEU A 39 -10.47 8.21 -1.35
N PRO A 40 -11.43 7.68 -2.13
CA PRO A 40 -11.67 6.24 -2.15
C PRO A 40 -10.49 5.40 -2.64
N TYR A 41 -9.59 5.95 -3.46
CA TYR A 41 -8.53 5.17 -4.11
C TYR A 41 -7.20 5.15 -3.33
N PHE A 42 -7.04 6.03 -2.34
CA PHE A 42 -5.80 6.22 -1.59
C PHE A 42 -6.07 6.25 -0.08
N VAL A 43 -5.47 5.30 0.65
CA VAL A 43 -5.18 5.50 2.08
C VAL A 43 -4.19 6.68 2.18
N PRO A 44 -4.24 7.54 3.21
CA PRO A 44 -3.40 8.73 3.27
C PRO A 44 -1.94 8.30 3.38
N HIS A 45 -1.14 8.60 2.35
CA HIS A 45 0.31 8.57 2.45
C HIS A 45 0.73 9.93 2.98
N ASP A 46 0.38 10.18 4.24
CA ASP A 46 0.55 11.47 4.89
C ASP A 46 1.75 11.45 5.84
N TYR A 47 1.98 12.58 6.51
CA TYR A 47 3.04 12.71 7.50
C TYR A 47 2.98 11.62 8.59
N ARG A 48 1.78 11.15 8.99
CA ARG A 48 1.64 10.12 10.03
C ARG A 48 2.10 8.77 9.50
N HIS A 49 1.67 8.40 8.30
CA HIS A 49 2.10 7.18 7.63
C HIS A 49 3.63 7.13 7.50
N PHE A 50 4.26 8.16 6.92
CA PHE A 50 5.72 8.18 6.74
C PHE A 50 6.48 8.12 8.07
N ARG A 51 5.96 8.78 9.11
CA ARG A 51 6.56 8.73 10.45
C ARG A 51 6.45 7.35 11.08
N ASN A 52 5.31 6.67 10.95
CA ASN A 52 5.13 5.31 11.46
C ASN A 52 6.08 4.33 10.75
N VAL A 53 6.12 4.38 9.41
CA VAL A 53 7.01 3.55 8.60
C VAL A 53 8.47 3.80 8.95
N GLU A 54 8.89 5.07 9.12
CA GLU A 54 10.25 5.40 9.55
C GLU A 54 10.57 4.81 10.94
N GLY A 55 9.64 4.94 11.89
CA GLY A 55 9.79 4.39 13.24
C GLY A 55 9.98 2.88 13.21
N ILE A 56 9.12 2.18 12.47
CA ILE A 56 9.19 0.72 12.30
C ILE A 56 10.49 0.31 11.60
N ALA A 57 10.84 0.96 10.49
CA ALA A 57 12.05 0.68 9.73
C ALA A 57 13.32 0.90 10.58
N SER A 58 13.35 1.99 11.37
CA SER A 58 14.48 2.29 12.26
C SER A 58 14.61 1.26 13.38
N GLY A 59 13.49 0.81 13.94
CA GLY A 59 13.45 -0.25 14.96
C GLY A 59 13.96 -1.60 14.44
N LEU A 60 13.62 -1.94 13.20
CA LEU A 60 13.99 -3.21 12.57
C LEU A 60 15.36 -3.18 11.87
N ALA A 61 15.93 -2.00 11.59
CA ALA A 61 17.21 -1.85 10.90
C ALA A 61 18.36 -2.77 11.42
N PRO A 62 18.52 -3.00 12.73
CA PRO A 62 19.55 -3.91 13.24
C PRO A 62 19.38 -5.36 12.76
N LEU A 63 18.15 -5.86 12.58
CA LEU A 63 17.87 -7.21 12.05
C LEU A 63 18.30 -7.36 10.59
N PHE A 64 18.18 -6.28 9.83
CA PHE A 64 18.65 -6.19 8.44
C PHE A 64 20.14 -5.83 8.37
N ASN A 65 20.79 -5.64 9.51
CA ASN A 65 22.21 -5.36 9.63
C ASN A 65 22.60 -4.03 8.94
N VAL A 66 21.65 -3.08 8.90
CA VAL A 66 21.76 -1.71 8.34
C VAL A 66 21.53 -0.65 9.43
N GLY A 67 21.66 0.64 9.11
CA GLY A 67 21.37 1.76 10.02
C GLY A 67 22.47 2.07 11.04
N ARG A 68 23.67 1.52 10.86
CA ARG A 68 24.78 1.57 11.83
C ARG A 68 25.45 2.93 11.89
N ASN A 69 25.47 3.64 10.77
CA ASN A 69 26.09 4.95 10.66
C ASN A 69 25.08 6.01 10.18
N SER A 70 25.48 7.29 10.21
CA SER A 70 24.62 8.41 9.84
C SER A 70 24.15 8.36 8.39
N PHE A 71 24.97 7.85 7.48
CA PHE A 71 24.64 7.72 6.07
C PHE A 71 23.55 6.66 5.85
N GLU A 72 23.69 5.48 6.45
CA GLU A 72 22.66 4.43 6.37
C GLU A 72 21.35 4.85 7.04
N ARG A 73 21.41 5.63 8.13
CA ARG A 73 20.21 6.22 8.75
C ARG A 73 19.54 7.25 7.86
N ALA A 74 20.32 8.03 7.11
CA ALA A 74 19.77 8.94 6.11
C ALA A 74 19.16 8.19 4.94
N LEU A 75 19.75 7.08 4.46
CA LEU A 75 19.11 6.24 3.44
C LEU A 75 17.76 5.71 3.91
N ILE A 76 17.67 5.17 5.13
CA ILE A 76 16.42 4.69 5.72
C ILE A 76 15.41 5.85 5.77
N GLY A 77 15.77 6.97 6.42
CA GLY A 77 14.85 8.11 6.55
C GLY A 77 14.42 8.70 5.20
N CYS A 78 15.33 8.92 4.26
CA CYS A 78 14.97 9.49 2.96
C CYS A 78 14.04 8.54 2.19
N SER A 79 14.34 7.23 2.18
CA SER A 79 13.50 6.26 1.48
C SER A 79 12.11 6.12 2.12
N THR A 80 12.00 6.08 3.45
CA THR A 80 10.69 5.97 4.12
C THR A 80 9.81 7.20 3.88
N TRP A 81 10.38 8.40 3.76
CA TRP A 81 9.64 9.63 3.50
C TRP A 81 9.33 9.88 2.02
N LEU A 82 9.99 9.18 1.10
CA LEU A 82 9.85 9.39 -0.35
C LEU A 82 9.29 8.18 -1.10
N HIS A 83 9.05 7.04 -0.45
CA HIS A 83 8.66 5.80 -1.13
C HIS A 83 7.35 5.91 -1.94
N ASP A 84 6.40 6.70 -1.46
CA ASP A 84 5.12 6.95 -2.13
C ASP A 84 5.03 8.31 -2.82
N ILE A 85 6.14 9.02 -3.01
CA ILE A 85 6.08 10.33 -3.69
C ILE A 85 5.51 10.23 -5.12
N GLY A 86 5.63 9.06 -5.76
CA GLY A 86 4.99 8.73 -7.03
C GLY A 86 3.46 8.81 -7.00
N MET A 87 2.83 8.61 -5.84
CA MET A 87 1.39 8.78 -5.62
C MET A 87 0.96 10.25 -5.68
N ALA A 88 1.89 11.17 -5.42
CA ALA A 88 1.72 12.62 -5.53
C ALA A 88 2.23 13.17 -6.88
N ALA A 89 3.19 12.50 -7.51
CA ALA A 89 3.92 13.00 -8.66
C ALA A 89 3.09 13.19 -9.93
N TRP A 90 1.88 12.61 -10.04
CA TRP A 90 0.98 12.90 -11.15
C TRP A 90 0.57 14.39 -11.21
N ALA A 91 0.52 15.07 -10.05
CA ALA A 91 0.34 16.52 -9.97
C ALA A 91 1.62 17.31 -10.28
N LEU A 92 2.79 16.65 -10.29
CA LEU A 92 4.13 17.22 -10.45
C LEU A 92 4.72 17.02 -11.85
N SER A 93 3.90 16.69 -12.85
CA SER A 93 4.30 16.45 -14.25
C SER A 93 5.02 15.10 -14.45
N ILE A 94 4.29 13.99 -14.28
CA ILE A 94 4.76 12.63 -14.58
C ILE A 94 5.44 12.52 -15.96
N ASP A 95 4.96 13.26 -16.96
CA ASP A 95 5.52 13.25 -18.31
C ASP A 95 6.99 13.67 -18.34
N ASP A 96 7.43 14.51 -17.40
CA ASP A 96 8.83 14.96 -17.28
C ASP A 96 9.76 13.83 -16.80
N LEU A 97 9.21 12.78 -16.19
CA LEU A 97 9.97 11.67 -15.63
C LEU A 97 10.45 10.69 -16.71
N SER A 98 9.86 10.74 -17.91
CA SER A 98 10.30 9.98 -19.09
C SER A 98 10.37 8.45 -18.90
N ILE A 99 9.52 7.89 -18.02
CA ILE A 99 9.50 6.46 -17.68
C ILE A 99 9.10 5.62 -18.90
N HIS A 100 9.98 4.72 -19.34
CA HIS A 100 9.74 3.86 -20.51
C HIS A 100 9.18 2.49 -20.10
N VAL A 101 8.31 1.90 -20.93
CA VAL A 101 7.72 0.58 -20.65
C VAL A 101 8.75 -0.52 -20.39
N ASP A 102 9.91 -0.45 -21.04
CA ASP A 102 11.00 -1.42 -20.85
C ASP A 102 11.56 -1.39 -19.42
N GLU A 103 11.59 -0.22 -18.78
CA GLU A 103 12.02 -0.05 -17.40
C GLU A 103 11.03 -0.72 -16.44
N LEU A 104 9.73 -0.58 -16.71
CA LEU A 104 8.67 -1.22 -15.93
C LEU A 104 8.79 -2.75 -15.98
N LEU A 105 9.19 -3.32 -17.12
CA LEU A 105 9.28 -4.78 -17.31
C LEU A 105 10.56 -5.39 -16.73
N LYS A 106 11.67 -4.64 -16.68
CA LYS A 106 12.99 -5.14 -16.29
C LYS A 106 13.06 -5.64 -14.84
N ASP A 107 12.30 -4.99 -13.95
CA ASP A 107 12.40 -5.15 -12.51
C ASP A 107 11.38 -6.14 -11.90
N LEU A 108 10.51 -6.72 -12.73
CA LEU A 108 9.42 -7.58 -12.28
C LEU A 108 9.89 -8.98 -11.88
N LYS A 109 9.21 -9.53 -10.87
CA LYS A 109 9.25 -10.97 -10.56
C LYS A 109 8.78 -11.75 -11.79
N GLY A 110 9.54 -12.77 -12.20
CA GLY A 110 9.25 -13.57 -13.40
C GLY A 110 7.82 -14.14 -13.46
N SER A 111 7.28 -14.58 -12.33
CA SER A 111 5.91 -15.11 -12.21
C SER A 111 4.81 -14.07 -12.45
N ARG A 112 5.13 -12.77 -12.36
CA ARG A 112 4.18 -11.65 -12.51
C ARG A 112 4.23 -10.97 -13.87
N ILE A 113 5.23 -11.29 -14.71
CA ILE A 113 5.43 -10.61 -16.01
C ILE A 113 4.18 -10.73 -16.90
N GLY A 114 3.55 -11.91 -16.98
CA GLY A 114 2.39 -12.14 -17.82
C GLY A 114 1.17 -11.32 -17.41
N ASP A 115 0.93 -11.20 -16.10
CA ASP A 115 -0.19 -10.46 -15.54
C ASP A 115 0.04 -8.95 -15.67
N PHE A 116 1.26 -8.51 -15.38
CA PHE A 116 1.64 -7.11 -15.51
C PHE A 116 1.59 -6.61 -16.96
N LYS A 117 1.96 -7.45 -17.93
CA LYS A 117 1.78 -7.12 -19.36
C LYS A 117 0.32 -6.88 -19.73
N ARG A 118 -0.63 -7.61 -19.14
CA ARG A 118 -2.07 -7.36 -19.36
C ARG A 118 -2.50 -6.04 -18.70
N GLU A 119 -2.05 -5.79 -17.47
CA GLU A 119 -2.30 -4.54 -16.73
C GLU A 119 -1.78 -3.29 -17.50
N LEU A 120 -0.60 -3.40 -18.13
CA LEU A 120 -0.03 -2.36 -19.01
C LEU A 120 -0.93 -2.07 -20.22
N LEU A 121 -1.42 -3.11 -20.90
CA LEU A 121 -2.30 -2.97 -22.06
C LEU A 121 -3.67 -2.38 -21.69
N GLU A 122 -4.21 -2.77 -20.54
CA GLU A 122 -5.43 -2.17 -19.98
C GLU A 122 -5.24 -0.68 -19.64
N SER A 123 -4.00 -0.29 -19.37
CA SER A 123 -3.56 1.08 -19.07
C SER A 123 -2.98 1.82 -20.29
N SER A 124 -3.13 1.29 -21.50
CA SER A 124 -2.52 1.83 -22.74
C SER A 124 -2.81 3.30 -23.02
N MET A 125 -3.91 3.85 -22.50
CA MET A 125 -4.24 5.28 -22.59
C MET A 125 -3.31 6.22 -21.80
N PHE A 126 -2.42 5.67 -20.97
CA PHE A 126 -1.41 6.43 -20.22
C PHE A 126 -0.02 6.29 -20.82
N PHE A 127 0.06 5.89 -22.08
CA PHE A 127 1.30 5.70 -22.82
C PHE A 127 1.21 6.42 -24.16
N LYS A 128 2.28 7.16 -24.50
CA LYS A 128 2.30 8.03 -25.69
C LYS A 128 2.07 7.27 -26.99
N GLY A 129 2.54 6.02 -27.08
CA GLY A 129 2.42 5.22 -28.30
C GLY A 129 1.00 4.74 -28.59
N CYS A 130 0.11 4.71 -27.58
CA CYS A 130 -1.23 4.15 -27.73
C CYS A 130 -2.37 5.08 -27.30
N LEU A 131 -2.09 6.30 -26.84
CA LEU A 131 -3.13 7.26 -26.49
C LEU A 131 -3.77 7.87 -27.75
N ASN A 132 -5.11 7.79 -27.84
CA ASN A 132 -5.90 8.64 -28.71
C ASN A 132 -6.48 9.81 -27.91
N GLU A 133 -5.94 11.01 -28.09
CA GLU A 133 -6.37 12.22 -27.35
C GLU A 133 -7.76 12.74 -27.77
N ASP A 134 -8.25 12.41 -28.97
CA ASP A 134 -9.54 12.91 -29.45
C ASP A 134 -10.70 12.30 -28.63
N ASN A 135 -10.57 11.04 -28.22
CA ASN A 135 -11.59 10.32 -27.46
C ASN A 135 -11.13 9.83 -26.08
N CYS A 136 -9.89 10.12 -25.69
CA CYS A 136 -9.30 9.75 -24.40
C CYS A 136 -9.34 8.24 -24.11
N ARG A 137 -9.09 7.42 -25.14
CA ARG A 137 -9.01 5.97 -25.05
C ARG A 137 -7.67 5.45 -25.54
N GLY A 138 -7.29 4.28 -25.05
CA GLY A 138 -6.17 3.52 -25.60
C GLY A 138 -6.57 2.91 -26.95
N SER A 139 -5.67 2.98 -27.94
CA SER A 139 -5.76 2.21 -29.16
C SER A 139 -5.33 0.77 -28.91
N ALA A 140 -5.73 -0.14 -29.81
CA ALA A 140 -5.20 -1.49 -29.78
C ALA A 140 -3.71 -1.44 -30.11
N CYS A 141 -2.86 -1.86 -29.17
CA CYS A 141 -1.42 -1.89 -29.34
C CYS A 141 -0.79 -3.06 -28.59
N ASN A 142 0.45 -3.40 -28.92
CA ASN A 142 1.21 -4.38 -28.16
C ASN A 142 2.05 -3.68 -27.10
N VAL A 143 2.57 -4.45 -26.14
CA VAL A 143 3.39 -3.92 -25.05
C VAL A 143 4.62 -3.16 -25.58
N ALA A 144 5.23 -3.64 -26.67
CA ALA A 144 6.38 -2.99 -27.30
C ALA A 144 6.05 -1.62 -27.91
N ASP A 145 4.77 -1.35 -28.20
CA ASP A 145 4.31 -0.14 -28.86
C ASP A 145 3.89 0.96 -27.86
N LEU A 146 3.84 0.64 -26.56
CA LEU A 146 3.40 1.59 -25.52
C LEU A 146 4.33 2.82 -25.45
N GLY A 147 5.64 2.59 -25.46
CA GLY A 147 6.64 3.66 -25.33
C GLY A 147 6.70 4.24 -23.91
N THR A 148 6.66 5.57 -23.80
CA THR A 148 6.81 6.32 -22.54
C THR A 148 5.46 6.62 -21.90
N VAL A 149 5.41 6.61 -20.56
CA VAL A 149 4.27 7.08 -19.78
C VAL A 149 3.91 8.52 -20.16
N TYR A 150 2.61 8.79 -20.35
CA TYR A 150 2.09 10.09 -20.74
C TYR A 150 0.66 10.33 -20.20
N ILE A 151 0.46 11.45 -19.51
CA ILE A 151 -0.82 11.86 -18.92
C ILE A 151 -1.38 13.08 -19.67
N SER A 152 -2.37 12.86 -20.54
CA SER A 152 -2.98 13.96 -21.29
C SER A 152 -3.83 14.86 -20.40
N LYS A 153 -3.40 16.12 -20.24
CA LYS A 153 -4.15 17.18 -19.55
C LYS A 153 -5.51 17.45 -20.20
N ALA A 154 -5.60 17.32 -21.52
CA ALA A 154 -6.87 17.48 -22.24
C ALA A 154 -7.88 16.40 -21.80
N CYS A 155 -7.42 15.17 -21.61
CA CYS A 155 -8.27 14.06 -21.19
C CYS A 155 -8.68 14.11 -19.71
N MET A 156 -7.78 14.55 -18.83
CA MET A 156 -8.10 14.76 -17.41
C MET A 156 -9.29 15.70 -17.22
N ASN A 157 -9.38 16.76 -18.02
CA ASN A 157 -10.46 17.75 -17.92
C ASN A 157 -11.79 17.27 -18.54
N ARG A 158 -11.77 16.25 -19.40
CA ARG A 158 -12.94 15.81 -20.18
C ARG A 158 -13.71 14.63 -19.59
N SER A 159 -13.03 13.72 -18.89
CA SER A 159 -13.62 12.42 -18.52
C SER A 159 -13.37 12.03 -17.07
N ILE A 160 -14.44 11.69 -16.35
CA ILE A 160 -14.35 11.08 -15.01
C ILE A 160 -13.76 9.68 -15.08
N ASP A 161 -14.12 8.87 -16.09
CA ASP A 161 -13.59 7.50 -16.26
C ASP A 161 -12.07 7.53 -16.48
N TYR A 162 -11.57 8.48 -17.27
CA TYR A 162 -10.12 8.67 -17.48
C TYR A 162 -9.42 9.01 -16.16
N ARG A 163 -10.00 9.90 -15.36
CA ARG A 163 -9.48 10.26 -14.04
C ARG A 163 -9.44 9.06 -13.09
N LEU A 164 -10.50 8.27 -13.01
CA LEU A 164 -10.53 7.06 -12.16
C LEU A 164 -9.49 6.03 -12.60
N ARG A 165 -9.31 5.83 -13.91
CA ARG A 165 -8.26 4.96 -14.45
C ARG A 165 -6.86 5.49 -14.18
N LEU A 166 -6.67 6.81 -14.21
CA LEU A 166 -5.39 7.44 -13.88
C LEU A 166 -5.03 7.16 -12.43
N LEU A 167 -5.98 7.26 -11.50
CA LEU A 167 -5.70 6.94 -10.08
C LEU A 167 -5.28 5.48 -9.90
N ARG A 168 -5.92 4.55 -10.63
CA ARG A 168 -5.52 3.12 -10.64
C ARG A 168 -4.13 2.94 -11.23
N PHE A 169 -3.83 3.62 -12.33
CA PHE A 169 -2.51 3.61 -12.96
C PHE A 169 -1.45 4.13 -11.98
N VAL A 170 -1.62 5.34 -11.44
CA VAL A 170 -0.70 5.92 -10.47
C VAL A 170 -0.47 4.96 -9.31
N ARG A 171 -1.53 4.41 -8.70
CA ARG A 171 -1.40 3.41 -7.63
C ARG A 171 -0.62 2.17 -8.06
N ALA A 172 -0.82 1.67 -9.26
CA ALA A 172 -0.15 0.47 -9.75
C ALA A 172 1.34 0.66 -10.10
N TYR A 173 1.72 1.87 -10.53
CA TYR A 173 3.06 2.17 -11.06
C TYR A 173 3.85 3.17 -10.18
N HIS A 174 3.29 3.60 -9.05
CA HIS A 174 3.93 4.56 -8.15
C HIS A 174 5.36 4.20 -7.73
N PRO A 175 5.81 2.94 -7.59
CA PRO A 175 7.18 2.66 -7.16
C PRO A 175 8.21 3.12 -8.21
N TRP A 176 7.92 2.92 -9.50
CA TRP A 176 8.76 3.41 -10.60
C TRP A 176 8.66 4.93 -10.76
N ILE A 177 7.48 5.50 -10.52
CA ILE A 177 7.29 6.95 -10.53
C ILE A 177 8.09 7.59 -9.38
N SER A 178 8.07 7.00 -8.19
CA SER A 178 8.85 7.44 -7.03
C SER A 178 10.34 7.37 -7.30
N GLU A 179 10.84 6.25 -7.85
CA GLU A 179 12.25 6.15 -8.24
C GLU A 179 12.64 7.26 -9.21
N SER A 180 11.94 7.38 -10.33
CA SER A 180 12.26 8.36 -11.37
C SER A 180 12.18 9.80 -10.85
N TYR A 181 11.19 10.10 -10.01
CA TYR A 181 11.10 11.40 -9.35
C TYR A 181 12.31 11.66 -8.44
N VAL A 182 12.65 10.71 -7.57
CA VAL A 182 13.78 10.83 -6.65
C VAL A 182 15.10 10.94 -7.40
N GLU A 183 15.30 10.23 -8.51
CA GLU A 183 16.52 10.30 -9.30
C GLU A 183 16.68 11.62 -10.05
N HIS A 184 15.59 12.16 -10.61
CA HIS A 184 15.68 13.27 -11.57
C HIS A 184 15.28 14.63 -11.01
N LYS A 185 14.44 14.67 -9.97
CA LYS A 185 13.90 15.91 -9.38
C LYS A 185 14.54 16.20 -8.01
N LEU A 186 14.72 15.21 -7.15
CA LEU A 186 15.34 15.42 -5.82
C LEU A 186 16.71 16.14 -5.86
N PRO A 187 17.66 15.78 -6.77
CA PRO A 187 18.93 16.49 -6.85
C PRO A 187 18.81 17.93 -7.31
N LYS A 188 17.66 18.37 -7.85
CA LYS A 188 17.42 19.76 -8.27
C LYS A 188 16.73 20.56 -7.17
N ASP A 189 15.85 19.90 -6.44
CA ASP A 189 14.97 20.53 -5.45
C ASP A 189 15.66 20.72 -4.09
N VAL A 190 16.67 19.91 -3.76
CA VAL A 190 17.37 19.99 -2.47
C VAL A 190 18.77 20.58 -2.62
N THR A 191 18.95 21.84 -2.19
CA THR A 191 20.23 22.57 -2.25
C THR A 191 21.39 21.80 -1.61
N LEU A 192 21.17 21.19 -0.44
CA LEU A 192 22.23 20.44 0.24
C LEU A 192 22.63 19.15 -0.48
N ILE A 193 21.67 18.52 -1.19
CA ILE A 193 21.95 17.39 -2.07
C ILE A 193 22.74 17.89 -3.27
N ARG A 194 22.40 19.04 -3.87
CA ARG A 194 23.21 19.65 -4.96
C ARG A 194 24.66 19.89 -4.55
N GLU A 195 24.88 20.31 -3.31
CA GLU A 195 26.21 20.52 -2.74
C GLU A 195 27.02 19.23 -2.55
N LEU A 196 26.42 18.04 -2.69
CA LEU A 196 27.15 16.75 -2.83
C LEU A 196 27.84 16.61 -4.21
N GLY A 197 27.57 17.47 -5.18
CA GLY A 197 28.14 17.38 -6.52
C GLY A 197 27.81 16.03 -7.19
N GLY A 198 28.82 15.32 -7.72
CA GLY A 198 28.61 13.99 -8.31
C GLY A 198 28.07 12.93 -7.33
N GLY A 199 28.21 13.15 -6.01
CA GLY A 199 27.61 12.29 -4.98
C GLY A 199 26.09 12.44 -4.85
N ALA A 200 25.54 13.58 -5.29
CA ALA A 200 24.12 13.90 -5.23
C ALA A 200 23.28 12.92 -6.05
N ALA A 201 23.61 12.79 -7.33
CA ALA A 201 22.92 11.92 -8.26
C ALA A 201 22.98 10.45 -7.82
N ARG A 202 24.13 10.04 -7.27
CA ARG A 202 24.32 8.67 -6.81
C ARG A 202 23.58 8.37 -5.51
N PHE A 203 23.54 9.31 -4.57
CA PHE A 203 22.71 9.19 -3.37
C PHE A 203 21.23 9.10 -3.73
N SER A 204 20.74 10.00 -4.58
CA SER A 204 19.37 9.99 -5.07
C SER A 204 19.04 8.69 -5.82
N SER A 205 19.97 8.14 -6.62
CA SER A 205 19.77 6.84 -7.25
C SER A 205 19.62 5.69 -6.26
N LEU A 206 20.41 5.68 -5.18
CA LEU A 206 20.23 4.69 -4.11
C LEU A 206 18.86 4.84 -3.43
N VAL A 207 18.44 6.06 -3.11
CA VAL A 207 17.13 6.30 -2.49
C VAL A 207 16.00 5.92 -3.44
N GLY A 208 16.07 6.32 -4.72
CA GLY A 208 15.08 6.01 -5.73
C GLY A 208 14.95 4.51 -5.97
N GLU A 209 16.06 3.79 -6.05
CA GLU A 209 16.04 2.33 -6.17
C GLU A 209 15.38 1.67 -4.94
N ILE A 210 15.70 2.13 -3.72
CA ILE A 210 15.05 1.63 -2.50
C ILE A 210 13.55 1.92 -2.52
N CYS A 211 13.14 3.12 -2.96
CA CYS A 211 11.73 3.47 -3.14
C CYS A 211 11.07 2.51 -4.14
N LYS A 212 11.63 2.22 -5.30
CA LYS A 212 11.03 1.23 -6.21
C LYS A 212 10.95 -0.16 -5.58
N LEU A 213 12.01 -0.56 -4.87
CA LEU A 213 12.09 -1.86 -4.23
C LEU A 213 11.11 -2.03 -3.08
N HIS A 214 10.32 -1.03 -2.66
CA HIS A 214 9.32 -1.25 -1.61
C HIS A 214 8.07 -2.03 -2.08
N ASP A 215 7.84 -2.17 -3.39
CA ASP A 215 6.61 -2.81 -3.89
C ASP A 215 6.79 -4.30 -4.19
N ASN A 216 5.79 -5.10 -3.83
CA ASN A 216 5.84 -6.56 -3.94
C ASN A 216 5.90 -7.10 -5.39
N LYS A 217 5.58 -6.30 -6.42
CA LYS A 217 5.73 -6.62 -7.84
C LYS A 217 7.20 -6.64 -8.26
N VAL A 218 8.02 -5.83 -7.61
CA VAL A 218 9.45 -5.69 -7.91
C VAL A 218 10.24 -6.82 -7.24
N GLU A 219 11.21 -7.39 -7.95
CA GLU A 219 12.06 -8.46 -7.43
C GLU A 219 13.20 -7.92 -6.56
N LEU A 220 13.32 -8.44 -5.32
CA LEU A 220 14.43 -8.17 -4.41
C LEU A 220 15.69 -8.94 -4.84
N ARG A 221 16.30 -8.56 -5.96
CA ARG A 221 17.61 -9.10 -6.36
C ARG A 221 18.71 -8.49 -5.51
N ASN A 222 19.80 -9.22 -5.26
CA ASN A 222 20.95 -8.65 -4.57
C ASN A 222 21.59 -7.54 -5.42
N ARG A 223 21.64 -6.32 -4.89
CA ARG A 223 22.09 -5.11 -5.60
C ARG A 223 23.10 -4.36 -4.74
N VAL A 224 24.33 -4.86 -4.75
CA VAL A 224 25.42 -4.33 -3.93
C VAL A 224 26.22 -3.31 -4.72
N SER A 225 26.42 -2.14 -4.14
CA SER A 225 27.30 -1.10 -4.67
C SER A 225 28.12 -0.44 -3.55
N THR A 226 29.15 0.32 -3.91
CA THR A 226 29.97 1.06 -2.92
C THR A 226 29.77 2.56 -3.03
N PHE A 227 29.30 3.23 -1.99
CA PHE A 227 29.11 4.69 -1.95
C PHE A 227 29.80 5.29 -0.72
N GLU A 228 30.63 6.32 -0.93
CA GLU A 228 31.45 6.95 0.13
C GLU A 228 32.26 5.96 1.01
N GLY A 229 32.71 4.85 0.42
CA GLY A 229 33.46 3.81 1.14
C GLY A 229 32.60 2.82 1.94
N TYR A 230 31.26 2.94 1.87
CA TYR A 230 30.32 2.00 2.44
C TYR A 230 29.78 1.05 1.38
N GLU A 231 29.69 -0.24 1.73
CA GLU A 231 28.94 -1.21 0.94
C GLU A 231 27.44 -1.02 1.19
N VAL A 232 26.65 -0.83 0.13
CA VAL A 232 25.21 -0.60 0.16
C VAL A 232 24.53 -1.70 -0.64
N ASP A 233 23.76 -2.54 0.05
CA ASP A 233 22.87 -3.54 -0.54
C ASP A 233 21.44 -2.99 -0.55
N THR A 234 21.01 -2.36 -1.64
CA THR A 234 19.69 -1.72 -1.74
C THR A 234 18.54 -2.71 -1.58
N ALA A 235 18.78 -4.01 -1.82
CA ALA A 235 17.80 -5.06 -1.56
C ALA A 235 17.49 -5.22 -0.06
N LYS A 236 18.47 -5.04 0.83
CA LYS A 236 18.23 -5.05 2.29
C LYS A 236 17.36 -3.88 2.72
N TYR A 237 17.61 -2.69 2.18
CA TYR A 237 16.83 -1.50 2.50
C TYR A 237 15.42 -1.59 1.91
N GLY A 238 15.26 -2.06 0.67
CA GLY A 238 13.94 -2.29 0.06
C GLY A 238 13.13 -3.35 0.81
N ALA A 239 13.78 -4.43 1.28
CA ALA A 239 13.14 -5.43 2.12
C ALA A 239 12.73 -4.90 3.50
N LEU A 240 13.57 -4.06 4.12
CA LEU A 240 13.25 -3.37 5.37
C LEU A 240 12.02 -2.46 5.18
N LEU A 241 12.02 -1.67 4.11
CA LEU A 241 10.96 -0.72 3.80
C LEU A 241 9.63 -1.43 3.47
N ARG A 242 9.66 -2.52 2.69
CA ARG A 242 8.49 -3.40 2.45
C ARG A 242 7.79 -3.80 3.74
N ILE A 243 8.55 -4.38 4.66
CA ILE A 243 8.00 -4.88 5.92
C ILE A 243 7.54 -3.73 6.80
N ALA A 244 8.27 -2.62 6.83
CA ALA A 244 7.89 -1.46 7.62
C ALA A 244 6.58 -0.81 7.13
N ASP A 245 6.40 -0.68 5.82
CA ASP A 245 5.17 -0.18 5.20
C ASP A 245 3.98 -1.13 5.46
N ALA A 246 4.20 -2.43 5.21
CA ALA A 246 3.19 -3.45 5.45
C ALA A 246 2.76 -3.56 6.93
N LEU A 247 3.63 -3.20 7.87
CA LEU A 247 3.35 -3.21 9.31
C LEU A 247 2.69 -1.92 9.83
N ASP A 248 2.46 -0.91 8.99
CA ASP A 248 1.74 0.31 9.40
C ASP A 248 0.21 0.05 9.49
N PHE A 249 -0.14 -0.75 10.51
CA PHE A 249 -1.49 -1.11 10.89
C PHE A 249 -2.15 -0.10 11.84
N ASN A 250 -1.39 0.88 12.34
CA ASN A 250 -1.82 1.76 13.42
C ASN A 250 -3.14 2.48 13.09
N ARG A 251 -4.10 2.49 14.03
CA ARG A 251 -5.33 3.30 13.93
C ARG A 251 -5.05 4.78 13.61
N SER A 252 -3.91 5.31 14.09
CA SER A 252 -3.51 6.71 13.88
C SER A 252 -3.33 7.08 12.40
N ARG A 253 -3.10 6.09 11.53
CA ARG A 253 -3.00 6.23 10.06
C ARG A 253 -4.31 6.68 9.42
N VAL A 254 -5.45 6.30 10.01
CA VAL A 254 -6.79 6.52 9.44
C VAL A 254 -7.65 7.46 10.28
N GLU A 255 -7.25 7.66 11.54
CA GLU A 255 -7.94 8.52 12.50
C GLU A 255 -8.10 9.96 11.98
N ASN A 256 -9.28 10.54 12.18
CA ASN A 256 -9.75 11.84 11.65
C ASN A 256 -10.11 11.86 10.16
N ILE A 257 -9.36 11.19 9.28
CA ILE A 257 -9.66 11.22 7.84
C ILE A 257 -10.83 10.31 7.53
N PHE A 258 -10.79 9.07 8.03
CA PHE A 258 -11.85 8.10 7.76
C PHE A 258 -13.21 8.60 8.26
N ASP A 259 -13.26 9.20 9.45
CA ASP A 259 -14.50 9.74 10.02
C ASP A 259 -15.13 10.85 9.16
N VAL A 260 -14.31 11.60 8.42
CA VAL A 260 -14.79 12.64 7.50
C VAL A 260 -15.32 12.05 6.19
N ILE A 261 -14.68 11.00 5.66
CA ILE A 261 -14.97 10.49 4.32
C ILE A 261 -15.85 9.24 4.28
N ARG A 262 -16.04 8.55 5.42
CA ARG A 262 -16.74 7.25 5.45
C ARG A 262 -18.16 7.33 4.90
N ASN A 263 -18.88 8.41 5.20
CA ASN A 263 -20.26 8.61 4.73
C ASN A 263 -20.28 8.81 3.20
N ASP A 264 -19.34 9.59 2.67
CA ASP A 264 -19.22 9.79 1.22
C ASP A 264 -18.86 8.47 0.52
N MET A 265 -17.92 7.69 1.07
CA MET A 265 -17.56 6.38 0.52
C MET A 265 -18.74 5.40 0.49
N VAL A 266 -19.56 5.38 1.54
CA VAL A 266 -20.75 4.55 1.60
C VAL A 266 -21.81 5.02 0.60
N ASN A 267 -22.09 6.32 0.56
CA ASN A 267 -23.13 6.89 -0.30
C ASN A 267 -22.77 6.82 -1.79
N ASP A 268 -21.48 6.96 -2.11
CA ASP A 268 -20.97 6.92 -3.48
C ASP A 268 -20.62 5.48 -3.93
N GLY A 269 -20.87 4.47 -3.09
CA GLY A 269 -20.75 3.05 -3.45
C GLY A 269 -19.32 2.50 -3.49
N PHE A 270 -18.36 3.16 -2.85
CA PHE A 270 -16.96 2.74 -2.79
C PHE A 270 -16.70 1.71 -1.68
N PHE A 271 -17.51 0.64 -1.61
CA PHE A 271 -17.43 -0.33 -0.51
C PHE A 271 -16.11 -1.10 -0.46
N TYR A 272 -15.53 -1.38 -1.63
CA TYR A 272 -14.34 -2.21 -1.79
C TYR A 272 -13.06 -1.64 -1.17
N VAL A 273 -13.08 -0.36 -0.83
CA VAL A 273 -11.95 0.32 -0.18
C VAL A 273 -12.15 0.49 1.32
N LEU A 274 -13.36 0.31 1.86
CA LEU A 274 -13.64 0.47 3.30
C LEU A 274 -12.76 -0.41 4.17
N LYS A 275 -12.45 -1.64 3.72
CA LYS A 275 -11.56 -2.57 4.43
C LYS A 275 -10.16 -2.03 4.69
N HIS A 276 -9.62 -1.17 3.81
CA HIS A 276 -8.33 -0.50 4.00
C HIS A 276 -8.31 0.53 5.14
N TRP A 277 -9.47 0.93 5.63
CA TRP A 277 -9.61 1.93 6.68
C TRP A 277 -10.12 1.32 7.98
N VAL A 278 -11.25 0.62 7.93
CA VAL A 278 -11.98 0.21 9.13
C VAL A 278 -11.23 -0.82 9.97
N PHE A 279 -10.48 -1.74 9.34
CA PHE A 279 -9.78 -2.79 10.08
C PHE A 279 -8.54 -2.29 10.83
N LYS A 280 -7.99 -1.14 10.46
CA LYS A 280 -6.88 -0.51 11.21
C LYS A 280 -7.32 0.01 12.59
N TYR A 281 -8.63 0.25 12.80
CA TYR A 281 -9.15 0.60 14.12
C TYR A 281 -9.01 -0.54 15.15
N ALA A 282 -8.77 -1.78 14.70
CA ALA A 282 -8.48 -2.89 15.61
C ALA A 282 -7.15 -2.69 16.35
N VAL A 283 -6.19 -1.93 15.78
CA VAL A 283 -4.82 -1.83 16.28
C VAL A 283 -4.60 -0.49 16.96
N LYS A 284 -4.32 -0.55 18.27
CA LYS A 284 -3.97 0.61 19.08
C LYS A 284 -2.56 1.13 18.77
N GLY A 285 -1.61 0.21 18.60
CA GLY A 285 -0.21 0.57 18.38
C GLY A 285 0.61 -0.57 17.78
N VAL A 286 1.66 -0.19 17.04
CA VAL A 286 2.70 -1.08 16.56
C VAL A 286 4.04 -0.55 17.06
N ASP A 287 4.74 -1.35 17.87
CA ASP A 287 6.11 -1.07 18.32
C ASP A 287 7.08 -2.04 17.64
N ALA A 288 8.23 -1.52 17.20
CA ALA A 288 9.24 -2.32 16.53
C ALA A 288 10.62 -2.00 17.08
N ASN A 289 11.39 -3.06 17.37
CA ASN A 289 12.75 -2.94 17.85
C ASN A 289 13.58 -4.13 17.35
N SER A 290 14.85 -4.19 17.76
CA SER A 290 15.76 -5.26 17.35
C SER A 290 15.33 -6.66 17.78
N GLY A 291 14.42 -6.79 18.75
CA GLY A 291 13.87 -8.05 19.24
C GLY A 291 12.63 -8.54 18.48
N GLY A 292 11.95 -7.69 17.72
CA GLY A 292 10.74 -8.04 17.01
C GLY A 292 9.75 -6.87 16.87
N VAL A 293 8.51 -7.23 16.55
CA VAL A 293 7.38 -6.33 16.38
C VAL A 293 6.27 -6.75 17.34
N THR A 294 5.71 -5.78 18.05
CA THR A 294 4.55 -5.94 18.92
C THR A 294 3.39 -5.16 18.34
N VAL A 295 2.25 -5.81 18.16
CA VAL A 295 0.99 -5.22 17.68
C VAL A 295 -0.02 -5.28 18.82
N GLU A 296 -0.40 -4.13 19.36
CA GLU A 296 -1.38 -4.03 20.45
C GLU A 296 -2.79 -3.84 19.87
N ILE A 297 -3.70 -4.76 20.18
CA ILE A 297 -5.12 -4.64 19.83
C ILE A 297 -5.80 -3.65 20.77
N SER A 298 -6.69 -2.82 20.23
CA SER A 298 -7.46 -1.85 21.00
C SER A 298 -8.45 -2.55 21.93
N ASP A 299 -8.58 -2.07 23.17
CA ASP A 299 -9.61 -2.54 24.12
C ASP A 299 -11.04 -2.29 23.61
N GLU A 300 -11.19 -1.38 22.64
CA GLU A 300 -12.45 -1.02 21.98
C GLU A 300 -12.75 -1.89 20.76
N ALA A 301 -11.81 -2.76 20.34
CA ALA A 301 -11.95 -3.54 19.11
C ALA A 301 -12.92 -4.71 19.32
N GLU A 302 -14.00 -4.72 18.52
CA GLU A 302 -14.89 -5.87 18.43
C GLU A 302 -14.18 -7.07 17.76
N GLU A 303 -14.57 -8.29 18.13
CA GLU A 303 -14.02 -9.54 17.54
C GLU A 303 -14.13 -9.57 16.00
N SER A 304 -15.23 -9.04 15.47
CA SER A 304 -15.48 -8.86 14.03
C SER A 304 -14.44 -7.95 13.37
N MET A 305 -14.00 -6.90 14.06
CA MET A 305 -12.96 -5.99 13.57
C MET A 305 -11.58 -6.65 13.60
N VAL A 306 -11.27 -7.39 14.67
CA VAL A 306 -10.04 -8.19 14.77
C VAL A 306 -9.98 -9.27 13.68
N LEU A 307 -11.13 -9.88 13.33
CA LEU A 307 -11.23 -10.82 12.21
C LEU A 307 -10.85 -10.18 10.89
N GLY A 308 -11.42 -9.01 10.63
CA GLY A 308 -11.08 -8.22 9.46
C GLY A 308 -9.60 -7.85 9.42
N PHE A 309 -9.03 -7.41 10.54
CA PHE A 309 -7.60 -7.11 10.66
C PHE A 309 -6.72 -8.34 10.33
N LEU A 310 -6.98 -9.49 10.92
CA LEU A 310 -6.20 -10.71 10.70
C LEU A 310 -6.30 -11.21 9.26
N LEU A 311 -7.50 -11.19 8.66
CA LEU A 311 -7.69 -11.68 7.31
C LEU A 311 -7.17 -10.70 6.26
N PHE A 312 -7.35 -9.40 6.48
CA PHE A 312 -7.02 -8.38 5.49
C PHE A 312 -5.63 -7.77 5.70
N GLU A 313 -5.39 -7.10 6.83
CA GLU A 313 -4.13 -6.41 7.09
C GLU A 313 -2.97 -7.41 7.24
N VAL A 314 -3.21 -8.54 7.91
CA VAL A 314 -2.20 -9.59 8.03
C VAL A 314 -2.21 -10.52 6.82
N GLY A 315 -3.37 -11.10 6.49
CA GLY A 315 -3.48 -12.12 5.43
C GLY A 315 -3.26 -11.61 3.99
N ASP A 316 -3.65 -10.38 3.68
CA ASP A 316 -3.41 -9.78 2.36
C ASP A 316 -2.17 -8.87 2.36
N ASN A 317 -2.21 -7.79 3.13
CA ASN A 317 -1.22 -6.71 3.02
C ASN A 317 0.17 -7.14 3.54
N LEU A 318 0.25 -7.82 4.69
CA LEU A 318 1.55 -8.22 5.25
C LEU A 318 2.07 -9.54 4.69
N ALA A 319 1.22 -10.54 4.49
CA ALA A 319 1.70 -11.91 4.31
C ALA A 319 2.61 -12.10 3.09
N GLU A 320 2.30 -11.46 1.96
CA GLU A 320 3.15 -11.60 0.77
C GLU A 320 4.54 -10.97 0.96
N ASP A 321 4.59 -9.80 1.58
CA ASP A 321 5.87 -9.12 1.84
C ASP A 321 6.66 -9.82 2.94
N TYR A 322 5.99 -10.31 3.98
CA TYR A 322 6.57 -11.17 5.00
C TYR A 322 7.19 -12.42 4.37
N GLU A 323 6.43 -13.22 3.63
CA GLU A 323 6.97 -14.43 3.00
C GLU A 323 8.11 -14.13 2.02
N THR A 324 7.96 -13.06 1.22
CA THR A 324 9.02 -12.63 0.29
C THR A 324 10.29 -12.32 1.06
N VAL A 325 10.24 -11.44 2.06
CA VAL A 325 11.44 -11.03 2.80
C VAL A 325 12.03 -12.17 3.63
N ASN A 326 11.20 -13.08 4.17
CA ASN A 326 11.67 -14.22 4.96
C ASN A 326 12.60 -15.15 4.15
N LEU A 327 12.32 -15.30 2.85
CA LEU A 327 13.17 -16.08 1.94
C LEU A 327 14.55 -15.42 1.76
N TYR A 328 14.63 -14.09 1.88
CA TYR A 328 15.87 -13.34 1.73
C TYR A 328 16.62 -13.12 3.04
N ARG A 329 15.93 -13.00 4.18
CA ARG A 329 16.49 -12.58 5.48
C ARG A 329 15.72 -13.20 6.66
N ARG A 330 16.35 -13.27 7.83
CA ARG A 330 15.63 -13.60 9.08
C ARG A 330 14.72 -12.44 9.46
N LEU A 331 13.42 -12.69 9.51
CA LEU A 331 12.41 -11.70 9.88
C LEU A 331 12.23 -11.56 11.38
N PRO A 332 11.66 -10.42 11.84
CA PRO A 332 11.24 -10.26 13.22
C PRO A 332 10.16 -11.28 13.59
N ASN A 333 10.14 -11.63 14.88
CA ASN A 333 8.95 -12.18 15.51
C ASN A 333 7.90 -11.08 15.59
N ILE A 334 6.68 -11.38 15.16
CA ILE A 334 5.53 -10.48 15.28
C ILE A 334 4.62 -11.08 16.35
N VAL A 335 4.35 -10.30 17.38
CA VAL A 335 3.48 -10.70 18.50
C VAL A 335 2.28 -9.78 18.53
N ILE A 336 1.08 -10.36 18.51
CA ILE A 336 -0.15 -9.63 18.82
C ILE A 336 -0.39 -9.72 20.33
N ILE A 337 -0.67 -8.58 20.96
CA ILE A 337 -1.16 -8.49 22.32
C ILE A 337 -2.65 -8.15 22.27
N ASN A 338 -3.50 -9.06 22.76
CA ASN A 338 -4.95 -8.86 22.84
C ASN A 338 -5.45 -9.23 24.25
N GLY A 339 -5.94 -8.26 25.02
CA GLY A 339 -6.46 -8.50 26.37
C GLY A 339 -5.44 -9.14 27.33
N GLY A 340 -4.16 -8.82 27.20
CA GLY A 340 -3.06 -9.38 28.01
C GLY A 340 -2.59 -10.77 27.58
N LYS A 341 -3.05 -11.28 26.43
CA LYS A 341 -2.57 -12.53 25.81
C LYS A 341 -1.65 -12.23 24.64
N ASP A 342 -0.53 -12.94 24.61
CA ASP A 342 0.48 -12.83 23.55
C ASP A 342 0.31 -13.95 22.54
N LEU A 343 0.25 -13.58 21.27
CA LEU A 343 0.11 -14.50 20.16
C LEU A 343 1.20 -14.24 19.13
N THR A 344 2.09 -15.22 18.92
CA THR A 344 3.09 -15.14 17.86
C THR A 344 2.45 -15.38 16.50
N LEU A 345 2.41 -14.35 15.66
CA LEU A 345 1.77 -14.36 14.34
C LEU A 345 2.52 -15.17 13.29
N ASN A 346 3.85 -15.29 13.39
CA ASN A 346 4.70 -15.83 12.32
C ASN A 346 4.22 -17.21 11.81
N LYS A 347 3.71 -18.06 12.70
CA LYS A 347 3.23 -19.41 12.39
C LYS A 347 1.83 -19.48 11.77
N TYR A 348 1.17 -18.34 11.60
CA TYR A 348 -0.18 -18.22 11.05
C TYR A 348 -0.25 -17.33 9.80
N ILE A 349 0.84 -16.67 9.40
CA ILE A 349 0.83 -15.70 8.29
C ILE A 349 0.43 -16.38 6.98
N SER A 350 0.97 -17.55 6.68
CA SER A 350 0.66 -18.29 5.46
C SER A 350 -0.77 -18.84 5.46
N GLU A 351 -1.27 -19.25 6.62
CA GLU A 351 -2.65 -19.71 6.84
C GLU A 351 -3.64 -18.56 6.65
N LEU A 352 -3.34 -17.37 7.20
CA LEU A 352 -4.16 -16.16 7.01
C LEU A 352 -4.17 -15.72 5.55
N ARG A 353 -3.03 -15.82 4.84
CA ARG A 353 -2.97 -15.55 3.40
C ARG A 353 -3.83 -16.50 2.59
N PHE A 354 -3.76 -17.79 2.92
CA PHE A 354 -4.59 -18.80 2.29
C PHE A 354 -6.09 -18.57 2.57
N ALA A 355 -6.44 -18.23 3.82
CA ALA A 355 -7.78 -17.87 4.25
C ALA A 355 -8.35 -16.72 3.42
N TYR A 356 -7.60 -15.61 3.35
CA TYR A 356 -7.97 -14.42 2.59
C TYR A 356 -8.25 -14.74 1.11
N ARG A 357 -7.35 -15.49 0.46
CA ARG A 357 -7.50 -15.90 -0.94
C ARG A 357 -8.74 -16.76 -1.16
N LYS A 358 -9.00 -17.72 -0.27
CA LYS A 358 -10.17 -18.59 -0.36
C LYS A 358 -11.49 -17.83 -0.26
N LEU A 359 -11.54 -16.80 0.60
CA LEU A 359 -12.70 -15.91 0.69
C LEU A 359 -12.87 -15.09 -0.60
N GLY A 360 -11.78 -14.58 -1.19
CA GLY A 360 -11.82 -13.84 -2.46
C GLY A 360 -12.21 -14.69 -3.68
N GLU A 361 -12.02 -16.01 -3.60
CA GLU A 361 -12.41 -16.97 -4.66
C GLU A 361 -13.90 -17.35 -4.63
N LEU A 362 -14.67 -16.88 -3.64
CA LEU A 362 -16.11 -17.17 -3.54
C LEU A 362 -16.86 -16.53 -4.72
N LYS A 363 -17.36 -17.38 -5.62
CA LYS A 363 -18.13 -16.99 -6.83
C LYS A 363 -19.58 -17.45 -6.79
N ASP A 364 -19.96 -18.21 -5.77
CA ASP A 364 -21.27 -18.80 -5.65
C ASP A 364 -22.30 -17.73 -5.26
N ALA A 365 -23.25 -17.46 -6.16
CA ALA A 365 -24.24 -16.41 -5.97
C ALA A 365 -25.12 -16.63 -4.74
N ASP A 366 -25.43 -17.90 -4.39
CA ASP A 366 -26.24 -18.22 -3.22
C ASP A 366 -25.44 -17.97 -1.93
N ARG A 367 -24.15 -18.33 -1.91
CA ARG A 367 -23.26 -18.04 -0.78
C ARG A 367 -23.06 -16.54 -0.61
N LEU A 368 -22.85 -15.78 -1.69
CA LEU A 368 -22.75 -14.32 -1.66
C LEU A 368 -24.07 -13.67 -1.22
N GLY A 369 -25.21 -14.23 -1.63
CA GLY A 369 -26.53 -13.79 -1.21
C GLY A 369 -26.77 -13.91 0.31
N ARG A 370 -26.07 -14.80 1.02
CA ARG A 370 -26.14 -14.88 2.49
C ARG A 370 -25.58 -13.63 3.17
N TYR A 371 -24.50 -13.05 2.64
CA TYR A 371 -23.95 -11.80 3.17
C TYR A 371 -24.93 -10.64 2.97
N GLY A 372 -25.60 -10.56 1.82
CA GLY A 372 -26.66 -9.59 1.58
C GLY A 372 -27.85 -9.72 2.54
N LYS A 373 -28.32 -10.96 2.76
CA LYS A 373 -29.39 -11.26 3.73
C LYS A 373 -29.00 -10.85 5.14
N GLU A 374 -27.75 -11.10 5.52
CA GLU A 374 -27.24 -10.74 6.84
C GLU A 374 -27.12 -9.22 7.01
N LEU A 375 -26.64 -8.49 5.99
CA LEU A 375 -26.63 -7.02 5.98
C LEU A 375 -28.05 -6.44 6.15
N ASN A 376 -29.04 -6.98 5.44
CA ASN A 376 -30.44 -6.59 5.62
C ASN A 376 -30.94 -6.89 7.04
N ARG A 377 -30.59 -8.06 7.60
CA ARG A 377 -30.98 -8.49 8.96
C ARG A 377 -30.48 -7.53 10.03
N ILE A 378 -29.27 -6.98 9.86
CA ILE A 378 -28.67 -6.01 10.79
C ILE A 378 -29.04 -4.56 10.47
N GLY A 379 -29.97 -4.34 9.53
CA GLY A 379 -30.54 -3.03 9.22
C GLY A 379 -29.63 -2.12 8.41
N VAL A 380 -28.85 -2.68 7.47
CA VAL A 380 -28.22 -1.92 6.38
C VAL A 380 -29.30 -1.63 5.31
N GLU A 381 -29.28 -0.43 4.74
CA GLU A 381 -30.29 0.00 3.78
C GLU A 381 -30.26 -0.87 2.51
N GLU A 382 -31.45 -1.18 1.97
CA GLU A 382 -31.59 -2.07 0.81
C GLU A 382 -30.81 -1.55 -0.41
N GLU A 383 -30.76 -0.22 -0.60
CA GLU A 383 -29.96 0.40 -1.66
C GLU A 383 -28.46 0.12 -1.51
N GLN A 384 -27.93 0.18 -0.29
CA GLN A 384 -26.51 -0.11 0.00
C GLN A 384 -26.20 -1.60 -0.18
N VAL A 385 -27.12 -2.48 0.25
CA VAL A 385 -27.01 -3.93 0.06
C VAL A 385 -27.03 -4.29 -1.43
N ASN A 386 -27.94 -3.70 -2.20
CA ASN A 386 -28.00 -3.93 -3.64
C ASN A 386 -26.75 -3.41 -4.35
N ALA A 387 -26.23 -2.25 -3.94
CA ALA A 387 -25.02 -1.67 -4.53
C ALA A 387 -23.76 -2.52 -4.24
N ILE A 388 -23.58 -3.03 -3.02
CA ILE A 388 -22.43 -3.89 -2.71
C ILE A 388 -22.53 -5.26 -3.42
N ILE A 389 -23.71 -5.86 -3.49
CA ILE A 389 -23.93 -7.12 -4.24
C ILE A 389 -23.68 -6.93 -5.74
N SER A 390 -24.14 -5.81 -6.31
CA SER A 390 -23.87 -5.47 -7.71
C SER A 390 -22.36 -5.34 -7.97
N SER A 391 -21.64 -4.72 -7.04
CA SER A 391 -20.18 -4.54 -7.11
C SER A 391 -19.41 -5.87 -7.11
N PHE A 392 -19.92 -6.92 -6.44
CA PHE A 392 -19.31 -8.26 -6.49
C PHE A 392 -19.29 -8.87 -7.90
N ASN A 393 -20.23 -8.46 -8.74
CA ASN A 393 -20.38 -8.95 -10.11
C ASN A 393 -19.77 -8.00 -11.15
N ASP A 394 -19.28 -6.82 -10.75
CA ASP A 394 -18.67 -5.87 -11.68
C ASP A 394 -17.30 -6.36 -12.15
N ALA A 395 -17.20 -6.66 -13.44
CA ALA A 395 -15.95 -7.06 -14.08
C ALA A 395 -14.81 -6.04 -13.90
N LYS A 396 -15.12 -4.75 -13.73
CA LYS A 396 -14.13 -3.67 -13.51
C LYS A 396 -13.60 -3.61 -12.08
N LEU A 397 -14.27 -4.25 -11.13
CA LEU A 397 -13.88 -4.34 -9.72
C LEU A 397 -13.34 -5.74 -9.37
N LYS A 398 -13.35 -6.66 -10.33
CA LYS A 398 -12.80 -8.00 -10.19
C LYS A 398 -11.31 -7.94 -9.80
N GLY A 399 -10.97 -8.53 -8.65
CA GLY A 399 -9.63 -8.49 -8.07
C GLY A 399 -9.40 -7.38 -7.04
N LEU A 400 -10.31 -6.41 -6.91
CA LEU A 400 -10.33 -5.42 -5.82
C LEU A 400 -11.31 -5.78 -4.71
N MET A 401 -12.35 -6.56 -5.05
CA MET A 401 -13.34 -7.06 -4.10
C MET A 401 -12.84 -8.30 -3.37
N ASN A 402 -13.12 -8.35 -2.07
CA ASN A 402 -13.21 -9.58 -1.29
C ASN A 402 -14.59 -9.58 -0.62
N PRO A 403 -15.63 -10.15 -1.28
CA PRO A 403 -17.01 -9.91 -0.91
C PRO A 403 -17.37 -10.11 0.58
N PRO A 404 -16.89 -11.19 1.25
CA PRO A 404 -17.11 -11.35 2.68
C PRO A 404 -16.52 -10.21 3.52
N LEU A 405 -15.28 -9.81 3.23
CA LEU A 405 -14.60 -8.75 3.97
C LEU A 405 -15.14 -7.36 3.64
N ASP A 406 -15.59 -7.13 2.41
CA ASP A 406 -16.23 -5.87 2.01
C ASP A 406 -17.58 -5.70 2.71
N ALA A 407 -18.37 -6.78 2.84
CA ALA A 407 -19.62 -6.77 3.60
C ALA A 407 -19.37 -6.53 5.10
N LEU A 408 -18.37 -7.20 5.67
CA LEU A 408 -17.95 -6.99 7.06
C LEU A 408 -17.51 -5.53 7.29
N ALA A 409 -16.69 -4.99 6.39
CA ALA A 409 -16.19 -3.62 6.47
C ALA A 409 -17.33 -2.59 6.37
N LEU A 410 -18.33 -2.81 5.49
CA LEU A 410 -19.51 -1.97 5.39
C LEU A 410 -20.31 -1.96 6.70
N ALA A 411 -20.59 -3.14 7.27
CA ALA A 411 -21.35 -3.25 8.53
C ALA A 411 -20.66 -2.51 9.69
N LEU A 412 -19.35 -2.72 9.84
CA LEU A 412 -18.53 -2.03 10.86
C LEU A 412 -18.49 -0.52 10.63
N THR A 413 -18.35 -0.08 9.38
CA THR A 413 -18.35 1.35 9.03
C THR A 413 -19.67 2.02 9.42
N LEU A 414 -20.79 1.30 9.30
CA LEU A 414 -22.13 1.76 9.67
C LEU A 414 -22.46 1.60 11.17
N GLY A 415 -21.51 1.11 11.98
CA GLY A 415 -21.73 0.84 13.41
C GLY A 415 -22.79 -0.23 13.67
N LYS A 416 -22.94 -1.20 12.77
CA LYS A 416 -23.88 -2.33 12.90
C LYS A 416 -23.18 -3.50 13.59
N ASN A 417 -23.94 -4.28 14.36
CA ASN A 417 -23.45 -5.52 14.95
C ASN A 417 -23.10 -6.52 13.83
N ALA A 418 -21.80 -6.77 13.65
CA ALA A 418 -21.28 -7.58 12.56
C ALA A 418 -20.97 -9.04 12.94
N SER A 419 -21.41 -9.52 14.11
CA SER A 419 -21.10 -10.87 14.58
C SER A 419 -21.59 -11.97 13.63
N GLY A 420 -22.81 -11.83 13.09
CA GLY A 420 -23.34 -12.81 12.13
C GLY A 420 -22.58 -12.83 10.79
N LEU A 421 -21.98 -11.70 10.37
CA LEU A 421 -21.09 -11.67 9.21
C LEU A 421 -19.76 -12.37 9.52
N ALA A 422 -19.22 -12.17 10.73
CA ALA A 422 -18.02 -12.87 11.18
C ALA A 422 -18.25 -14.40 11.25
N ASP A 423 -19.41 -14.84 11.73
CA ASP A 423 -19.79 -16.25 11.76
C ASP A 423 -19.90 -16.84 10.34
N LEU A 424 -20.49 -16.11 9.39
CA LEU A 424 -20.57 -16.53 7.99
C LEU A 424 -19.18 -16.65 7.36
N ILE A 425 -18.27 -15.70 7.63
CA ILE A 425 -16.88 -15.77 7.19
C ILE A 425 -16.21 -17.01 7.76
N ALA A 426 -16.34 -17.25 9.07
CA ALA A 426 -15.77 -18.43 9.71
C ALA A 426 -16.31 -19.72 9.08
N GLN A 427 -17.61 -19.78 8.77
CA GLN A 427 -18.25 -20.91 8.09
C GLN A 427 -17.77 -21.11 6.64
N ASP A 428 -17.32 -20.05 5.98
CA ASP A 428 -16.81 -20.11 4.61
C ASP A 428 -15.32 -20.43 4.53
N LEU A 429 -14.60 -20.32 5.65
CA LEU A 429 -13.21 -20.79 5.75
C LEU A 429 -13.13 -22.32 5.69
N PRO A 430 -12.09 -22.87 5.03
CA PRO A 430 -11.74 -24.29 5.11
C PRO A 430 -11.61 -24.78 6.56
N SER A 431 -11.99 -26.03 6.84
CA SER A 431 -12.07 -26.54 8.23
C SER A 431 -10.72 -26.58 8.95
N ASP A 432 -9.65 -26.87 8.21
CA ASP A 432 -8.26 -26.81 8.64
C ASP A 432 -7.83 -25.37 8.97
N VAL A 433 -8.25 -24.39 8.18
CA VAL A 433 -7.98 -22.96 8.45
C VAL A 433 -8.79 -22.47 9.64
N ARG A 434 -10.07 -22.87 9.74
CA ARG A 434 -11.00 -22.45 10.79
C ARG A 434 -10.51 -22.82 12.19
N SER A 435 -9.87 -23.97 12.38
CA SER A 435 -9.33 -24.33 13.69
C SER A 435 -8.20 -23.40 14.14
N HIS A 436 -7.31 -23.03 13.22
CA HIS A 436 -6.17 -22.15 13.50
C HIS A 436 -6.60 -20.70 13.65
N VAL A 437 -7.46 -20.23 12.76
CA VAL A 437 -8.11 -18.92 12.82
C VAL A 437 -8.89 -18.83 14.14
N GLY A 438 -9.68 -19.84 14.51
CA GLY A 438 -10.42 -19.92 15.78
C GLY A 438 -9.56 -19.81 17.05
N GLU A 439 -8.31 -20.28 17.03
CA GLU A 439 -7.34 -20.03 18.12
C GLU A 439 -6.99 -18.55 18.28
N LEU A 440 -7.09 -17.76 17.19
CA LEU A 440 -6.92 -16.31 17.17
C LEU A 440 -8.19 -15.55 17.63
N PHE A 441 -9.38 -16.17 17.53
CA PHE A 441 -10.69 -15.56 17.84
C PHE A 441 -11.20 -15.82 19.25
N ILE A 442 -10.84 -16.94 19.86
CA ILE A 442 -11.47 -17.37 21.12
C ILE A 442 -10.50 -17.12 22.28
N PRO A 443 -10.67 -16.05 23.06
CA PRO A 443 -10.07 -16.01 24.38
C PRO A 443 -10.71 -17.14 25.20
N ARG A 444 -10.00 -18.26 25.36
CA ARG A 444 -10.32 -19.25 26.39
C ARG A 444 -10.13 -18.69 27.79
#